data_AF-A0A962D3D0-F1
#
_entry.id   AF-A0A962D3D0-F1
#
_cell.length_a   1.000
_cell.length_b   1.000
_cell.length_c   1.000
_cell.angle_alpha   90.00
_cell.angle_beta   90.00
_cell.angle_gamma   90.00
#
_symmetry.space_group_name_H-M   'P 1'
#
loop_
_entity.id
_entity.type
_entity.pdbx_description
1 polymer ?
#
loop_
_entity_poly.entity_id
_entity_poly.type
_entity_poly.pdbx_seq_one_letter_code
_entity_poly.pdbx_strand_id
1 'polypeptide(L)'
;IVALEPRSNSMRLGAHRDGLAQALAGADLAFVVERPELPWDASGAISPLGGRGRTSPGSDALLATLLQTVQPGDHVVFMSNGSFDNLPRRLLAELGNANPVV
;
A
#
# COMPACT_ATOMS: atom_id res chain seq x y z
N ILE A 1 6.66 6.66 -0.69
CA ILE A 1 6.02 5.32 -0.50
C ILE A 1 4.51 5.44 -0.57
N VAL A 2 3.83 4.54 -1.29
CA VAL A 2 2.36 4.49 -1.39
C VAL A 2 1.83 3.16 -0.85
N ALA A 3 0.75 3.21 -0.07
CA ALA A 3 -0.02 2.07 0.40
C ALA A 3 -1.48 2.20 -0.08
N LEU A 4 -1.94 1.27 -0.91
CA LEU A 4 -3.27 1.29 -1.51
C LEU A 4 -4.12 0.10 -1.04
N GLU A 5 -5.33 0.39 -0.58
CA GLU A 5 -6.38 -0.59 -0.35
C GLU A 5 -7.49 -0.38 -1.42
N PRO A 6 -7.61 -1.25 -2.43
CA PRO A 6 -8.52 -1.06 -3.57
C PRO A 6 -9.99 -1.34 -3.20
N ARG A 7 -10.61 -0.47 -2.39
CA ARG A 7 -11.99 -0.65 -1.89
C ARG A 7 -13.10 0.00 -2.70
N SER A 8 -12.80 0.96 -3.58
CA SER A 8 -13.86 1.61 -4.36
C SER A 8 -14.60 0.58 -5.22
N ASN A 9 -15.90 0.76 -5.46
CA ASN A 9 -16.68 -0.18 -6.26
C ASN A 9 -16.07 -0.37 -7.67
N SER A 10 -15.64 0.71 -8.31
CA SER A 10 -14.99 0.65 -9.62
C SER A 10 -13.64 -0.06 -9.58
N MET A 11 -12.80 0.17 -8.55
CA MET A 11 -11.54 -0.55 -8.42
C MET A 11 -11.74 -2.02 -8.12
N ARG A 12 -12.68 -2.38 -7.23
CA ARG A 12 -12.99 -3.79 -6.96
C ARG A 12 -13.44 -4.49 -8.24
N LEU A 13 -14.24 -3.85 -9.08
CA LEU A 13 -14.66 -4.41 -10.37
C LEU A 13 -13.55 -4.39 -11.45
N GLY A 14 -12.37 -3.83 -11.16
CA GLY A 14 -11.22 -3.84 -12.05
C GLY A 14 -11.23 -2.76 -13.14
N ALA A 15 -12.14 -1.78 -13.05
CA ALA A 15 -12.30 -0.76 -14.09
C ALA A 15 -11.05 0.09 -14.36
N HIS A 16 -10.15 0.22 -13.38
CA HIS A 16 -8.89 0.96 -13.55
C HIS A 16 -7.64 0.08 -13.33
N ARG A 17 -7.77 -1.25 -13.38
CA ARG A 17 -6.64 -2.16 -13.14
C ARG A 17 -5.48 -1.91 -14.12
N ASP A 18 -5.78 -1.66 -15.40
CA ASP A 18 -4.78 -1.52 -16.47
C ASP A 18 -4.01 -0.18 -16.33
N GLY A 19 -4.64 0.84 -15.74
CA GLY A 19 -4.01 2.14 -15.45
C GLY A 19 -3.34 2.22 -14.08
N LEU A 20 -3.44 1.17 -13.26
CA LEU A 20 -3.02 1.23 -11.86
C LEU A 20 -1.51 1.45 -11.73
N ALA A 21 -0.69 0.73 -12.50
CA ALA A 21 0.75 0.92 -12.51
C ALA A 21 1.15 2.34 -12.93
N GLN A 22 0.46 2.93 -13.92
CA GLN A 22 0.72 4.30 -14.35
C GLN A 22 0.38 5.31 -13.25
N ALA A 23 -0.76 5.14 -12.56
CA ALA A 23 -1.16 6.00 -11.45
C ALA A 23 -0.17 5.95 -10.27
N LEU A 24 0.54 4.82 -10.10
CA LEU A 24 1.52 4.60 -9.04
C LEU A 24 2.97 4.86 -9.48
N ALA A 25 3.21 5.22 -10.74
CA ALA A 25 4.56 5.28 -11.31
C ALA A 25 5.50 6.28 -10.61
N GLY A 26 4.94 7.34 -10.01
CA GLY A 26 5.69 8.35 -9.26
C GLY A 26 6.10 7.94 -7.84
N ALA A 27 5.68 6.77 -7.36
CA ALA A 27 6.08 6.28 -6.03
C ALA A 27 7.40 5.50 -6.09
N ASP A 28 8.31 5.75 -5.15
CA ASP A 28 9.55 4.95 -5.02
C ASP A 28 9.24 3.48 -4.69
N LEU A 29 8.21 3.27 -3.86
CA LEU A 29 7.62 1.98 -3.55
C LEU A 29 6.10 2.12 -3.49
N ALA A 30 5.40 1.13 -4.04
CA ALA A 30 3.95 1.07 -4.00
C ALA A 30 3.50 -0.32 -3.52
N PHE A 31 2.66 -0.33 -2.48
CA PHE A 31 2.07 -1.53 -1.92
C PHE A 31 0.57 -1.55 -2.22
N VAL A 32 0.07 -2.67 -2.75
CA VAL A 32 -1.36 -2.89 -2.96
C VAL A 32 -1.83 -4.03 -2.07
N VAL A 33 -2.81 -3.78 -1.21
CA VAL A 33 -3.40 -4.81 -0.35
C VAL A 33 -4.29 -5.72 -1.19
N GLU A 34 -3.97 -7.00 -1.17
CA GLU A 34 -4.80 -8.07 -1.71
C GLU A 34 -6.03 -8.27 -0.83
N ARG A 35 -7.15 -8.53 -1.48
CA ARG A 35 -8.44 -8.72 -0.84
C ARG A 35 -9.09 -9.95 -1.45
N PRO A 36 -9.71 -10.83 -0.64
CA PRO A 36 -10.43 -11.99 -1.16
C PRO A 36 -11.49 -11.62 -2.21
N GLU A 37 -12.10 -10.44 -2.07
CA GLU A 37 -13.12 -9.91 -2.97
C GLU A 37 -12.59 -9.21 -4.23
N LEU A 38 -11.28 -9.25 -4.49
CA LEU A 38 -10.66 -8.67 -5.69
C LEU A 38 -10.69 -9.71 -6.83
N PRO A 39 -11.53 -9.56 -7.87
CA PRO A 39 -11.68 -10.52 -8.95
C PRO A 39 -10.56 -10.45 -10.00
N TRP A 40 -9.52 -9.64 -9.76
CA TRP A 40 -8.40 -9.40 -10.68
C TRP A 40 -7.06 -9.52 -9.96
N ASP A 41 -6.04 -9.88 -10.73
CA ASP A 41 -4.67 -10.06 -10.24
C ASP A 41 -4.01 -8.71 -9.96
N ALA A 42 -3.88 -8.37 -8.68
CA ALA A 42 -3.21 -7.14 -8.25
C ALA A 42 -1.71 -7.15 -8.55
N SER A 43 -1.05 -8.31 -8.47
CA SER A 43 0.37 -8.46 -8.77
C SER A 43 0.63 -8.19 -10.25
N GLY A 44 -0.16 -8.80 -11.13
CA GLY A 44 -0.12 -8.54 -12.57
C GLY A 44 -0.36 -7.06 -12.89
N ALA A 45 -1.36 -6.43 -12.27
CA ALA A 45 -1.73 -5.04 -12.50
C ALA A 45 -0.61 -4.03 -12.14
N ILE A 46 0.25 -4.35 -11.17
CA ILE A 46 1.36 -3.48 -10.75
C ILE A 46 2.75 -3.94 -11.24
N SER A 47 2.82 -5.08 -11.93
CA SER A 47 4.08 -5.61 -12.49
C SER A 47 4.87 -4.60 -13.34
N PRO A 48 4.26 -3.66 -14.10
CA PRO A 48 5.03 -2.66 -14.86
C PRO A 48 5.86 -1.69 -14.00
N LEU A 49 5.67 -1.67 -12.68
CA LEU A 49 6.49 -0.87 -11.76
C LEU A 49 7.91 -1.42 -11.56
N GLY A 50 8.23 -2.60 -12.09
CA GLY A 50 9.61 -3.12 -12.14
C GLY A 50 10.20 -3.43 -10.76
N GLY A 51 9.42 -4.04 -9.88
CA GLY A 51 9.84 -4.42 -8.51
C GLY A 51 9.60 -3.36 -7.43
N ARG A 52 9.24 -2.13 -7.83
CA ARG A 52 8.77 -1.09 -6.90
C ARG A 52 7.32 -1.33 -6.45
N GLY A 53 6.54 -2.04 -7.26
CA GLY A 53 5.19 -2.49 -6.95
C GLY A 53 5.21 -3.83 -6.23
N ARG A 54 4.54 -3.93 -5.08
CA ARG A 54 4.43 -5.16 -4.29
C ARG A 54 3.00 -5.33 -3.81
N THR A 55 2.52 -6.57 -3.75
CA THR A 55 1.26 -6.87 -3.08
C THR A 55 1.50 -7.17 -1.60
N SER A 56 0.45 -7.02 -0.78
CA SER A 56 0.45 -7.41 0.63
C SER A 56 -0.84 -8.17 0.96
N PRO A 57 -0.79 -9.29 1.70
CA PRO A 57 -1.98 -10.10 2.00
C PRO A 57 -2.95 -9.46 2.99
N GLY A 58 -2.64 -8.25 3.50
CA GLY A 58 -3.48 -7.54 4.45
C GLY A 58 -2.81 -6.32 5.06
N SER A 59 -3.55 -5.61 5.91
CA SER A 59 -3.07 -4.43 6.64
C SER A 59 -1.97 -4.78 7.65
N ASP A 60 -2.05 -5.93 8.33
CA ASP A 60 -1.05 -6.35 9.31
C ASP A 60 0.30 -6.69 8.67
N ALA A 61 0.30 -7.45 7.58
CA ALA A 61 1.51 -7.75 6.82
C ALA A 61 2.11 -6.48 6.18
N LEU A 62 1.25 -5.56 5.75
CA LEU A 62 1.69 -4.27 5.23
C LEU A 62 2.31 -3.41 6.32
N LEU A 63 1.72 -3.36 7.52
CA LEU A 63 2.29 -2.66 8.67
C LEU A 63 3.70 -3.16 8.99
N ALA A 64 3.87 -4.47 9.12
CA ALA A 64 5.18 -5.07 9.38
C ALA A 64 6.21 -4.71 8.30
N THR A 65 5.79 -4.73 7.03
CA THR A 65 6.66 -4.36 5.91
C THR A 65 7.04 -2.87 5.96
N LEU A 66 6.06 -1.99 6.23
CA LEU A 66 6.30 -0.54 6.32
C LEU A 66 7.25 -0.19 7.46
N LEU A 67 7.13 -0.83 8.63
CA LEU A 67 8.03 -0.61 9.75
C LEU A 67 9.49 -0.98 9.46
N GLN A 68 9.73 -1.92 8.54
CA GLN A 68 11.08 -2.30 8.11
C GLN A 68 11.59 -1.43 6.94
N THR A 69 10.69 -0.75 6.23
CA THR A 69 11.00 -0.07 4.97
C THR A 69 11.14 1.44 5.16
N VAL A 70 10.22 2.05 5.91
CA VAL A 70 10.12 3.51 6.08
C VAL A 70 11.34 4.04 6.82
N GLN A 71 11.94 5.10 6.29
CA GLN A 71 13.08 5.81 6.86
C GLN A 71 12.73 7.28 7.18
N PRO A 72 13.50 7.95 8.06
CA PRO A 72 13.40 9.39 8.23
C PRO A 72 13.53 10.13 6.90
N GLY A 73 12.60 11.05 6.63
CA GLY A 73 12.52 11.77 5.35
C GLY A 73 11.58 11.14 4.32
N ASP A 74 11.11 9.91 4.53
CA ASP A 74 10.12 9.31 3.65
C ASP A 74 8.73 9.95 3.81
N HIS A 75 8.03 10.08 2.69
CA HIS A 75 6.60 10.36 2.66
C HIS A 75 5.83 9.08 2.40
N VAL A 76 4.89 8.75 3.29
CA VAL A 76 3.98 7.60 3.15
C VAL A 76 2.57 8.09 2.87
N VAL A 77 2.03 7.73 1.70
CA VAL A 77 0.66 8.07 1.29
C VAL A 77 -0.21 6.83 1.40
N PHE A 78 -1.27 6.92 2.19
CA PHE A 78 -2.29 5.88 2.30
C PHE A 78 -3.51 6.24 1.45
N MET A 79 -3.96 5.30 0.63
CA MET A 79 -5.09 5.48 -0.28
C MET A 79 -6.12 4.37 -0.02
N SER A 80 -7.30 4.75 0.46
CA SER A 80 -8.44 3.85 0.65
C SER A 80 -9.74 4.64 0.69
N ASN A 81 -10.84 3.99 0.30
CA ASN A 81 -12.20 4.50 0.53
C ASN A 81 -12.83 3.97 1.83
N GLY A 82 -12.05 3.31 2.68
CA GLY A 82 -12.47 2.79 3.99
C GLY A 82 -11.53 3.21 5.11
N SER A 83 -11.66 2.56 6.26
CA SER A 83 -10.81 2.79 7.43
C SER A 83 -9.36 2.30 7.25
N PHE A 84 -9.11 1.42 6.27
CA PHE A 84 -7.83 0.74 6.04
C PHE A 84 -7.27 0.15 7.35
N ASP A 85 -8.14 -0.47 8.17
CA ASP A 85 -7.83 -1.00 9.51
C ASP A 85 -7.05 -0.04 10.41
N ASN A 86 -7.29 1.27 10.24
CA ASN A 86 -6.60 2.35 10.94
C ASN A 86 -5.06 2.35 10.74
N LEU A 87 -4.59 1.74 9.65
CA LEU A 87 -3.17 1.53 9.34
C LEU A 87 -2.31 2.80 9.42
N PRO A 88 -2.74 3.99 8.96
CA PRO A 88 -1.95 5.20 9.10
C PRO A 88 -1.64 5.55 10.57
N ARG A 89 -2.65 5.43 11.45
CA ARG A 89 -2.46 5.70 12.89
C ARG A 89 -1.65 4.62 13.58
N ARG A 90 -1.84 3.35 13.18
CA ARG A 90 -1.05 2.23 13.69
C ARG A 90 0.43 2.38 13.34
N LEU A 91 0.74 2.72 12.09
CA LEU A 91 2.12 3.00 11.67
C LEU A 91 2.73 4.14 12.48
N LEU A 92 2.00 5.26 12.63
CA LEU A 92 2.50 6.40 13.40
C LEU A 92 2.76 6.05 14.87
N ALA A 93 1.88 5.28 15.50
CA ALA A 93 2.05 4.84 16.88
C ALA A 93 3.29 3.96 17.04
N GLU A 94 3.50 2.99 16.15
CA GLU A 94 4.67 2.12 16.18
C GLU A 94 5.97 2.89 15.92
N LEU A 95 5.98 3.82 14.95
CA LEU A 95 7.13 4.69 14.70
C LEU A 95 7.42 5.65 15.87
N GLY A 96 6.39 6.12 16.58
CA GLY A 96 6.54 6.97 17.76
C GLY A 96 7.00 6.21 19.01
N ASN A 97 6.67 4.92 19.10
CA ASN A 97 7.12 4.03 20.18
C ASN A 97 8.54 3.48 19.93
N ALA A 98 8.96 3.41 18.67
CA ALA A 98 10.35 3.20 18.29
C ALA A 98 11.17 4.45 18.65
N ASN A 99 11.50 4.59 19.94
CA ASN A 99 12.29 5.70 20.47
C ASN A 99 13.56 5.90 19.61
N PRO A 100 13.98 7.14 19.32
CA PRO A 100 15.17 7.38 18.52
C PRO A 100 16.38 6.86 19.28
N VAL A 101 17.20 6.05 18.61
CA VAL A 101 18.57 5.85 19.06
C VAL A 101 19.21 7.24 19.06
N VAL A 102 19.56 7.71 20.26
CA VAL A 102 20.22 8.99 20.56
C VAL A 102 21.50 9.13 19.76
#